data_AF-A0A3D6ES93-F1
#
_entry.id   AF-A0A3D6ES93-F1
#
_cell.length_a   1.000
_cell.length_b   1.000
_cell.length_c   1.000
_cell.angle_alpha   90.00
_cell.angle_beta   90.00
_cell.angle_gamma   90.00
#
_symmetry.space_group_name_H-M   'P 1'
#
loop_
_entity.id
_entity.type
_entity.pdbx_description
1 polymer ?
#
loop_
_entity_poly.entity_id
_entity_poly.type
_entity_poly.pdbx_seq_one_letter_code
_entity_poly.pdbx_strand_id
1 'polypeptide(L)' 'MGHAEVKILHGKGEGVLRKVVRDRLKATKGVASFADEHVDRGGDGITVVVLK' A
#
# COMPACT_ATOMS: atom_id res chain seq x y z
N MET A 1 19.70 2.02 9.34
CA MET A 1 18.38 1.76 9.95
C MET A 1 17.41 1.56 8.80
N GLY A 2 16.83 0.36 8.69
CA GLY A 2 16.01 -0.02 7.53
C GLY A 2 14.69 0.75 7.51
N HIS A 3 14.27 1.20 6.33
CA HIS A 3 12.98 1.86 6.16
C HIS A 3 11.87 0.86 6.51
N ALA A 4 11.21 1.08 7.65
CA ALA A 4 10.09 0.27 8.11
C ALA A 4 8.80 0.46 7.27
N GLU A 5 8.85 1.32 6.25
CA GLU A 5 7.71 1.72 5.44
C GLU A 5 8.07 1.76 3.95
N VAL A 6 7.17 1.24 3.11
CA VAL A 6 7.22 1.30 1.64
C VAL A 6 5.90 1.89 1.13
N LYS A 7 5.97 2.78 0.13
CA LYS A 7 4.79 3.34 -0.53
C LYS A 7 4.68 2.79 -1.95
N ILE A 8 3.51 2.24 -2.27
CA ILE A 8 3.20 1.72 -3.60
C ILE A 8 2.24 2.69 -4.28
N LEU A 9 2.77 3.53 -5.16
CA LEU A 9 1.97 4.37 -6.05
C LEU A 9 1.46 3.50 -7.20
N HIS A 10 0.16 3.21 -7.19
CA HIS A 10 -0.49 2.41 -8.24
C HIS A 10 -1.54 3.21 -9.02
N GLY A 11 -1.78 4.47 -8.64
CA GLY A 11 -2.82 5.30 -9.23
C GLY A 11 -4.22 4.87 -8.80
N LYS A 12 -5.22 5.68 -9.16
CA LYS A 12 -6.62 5.44 -8.79
C LYS A 12 -7.31 4.54 -9.82
N GLY A 13 -7.46 5.02 -11.06
CA GLY A 13 -8.19 4.31 -12.12
C GLY A 13 -9.55 3.77 -11.62
N GLU A 14 -9.94 2.60 -12.10
CA GLU A 14 -11.09 1.85 -11.56
C GLU A 14 -10.76 1.05 -10.28
N GLY A 15 -9.60 1.30 -9.65
CA GLY A 15 -9.19 0.62 -8.41
C GLY A 15 -8.68 -0.82 -8.58
N VAL A 16 -8.54 -1.32 -9.81
CA VAL A 16 -8.08 -2.69 -10.09
C VAL A 16 -6.70 -2.96 -9.48
N LEU A 17 -5.72 -2.07 -9.71
CA LEU A 17 -4.38 -2.23 -9.17
C LEU A 17 -4.36 -2.13 -7.65
N ARG A 18 -5.14 -1.21 -7.05
CA ARG A 18 -5.31 -1.12 -5.60
C ARG A 18 -5.76 -2.46 -5.02
N LYS A 19 -6.78 -3.09 -5.62
CA LYS A 19 -7.29 -4.40 -5.16
C LYS A 19 -6.23 -5.48 -5.27
N VAL A 20 -5.57 -5.62 -6.42
CA VAL A 20 -4.54 -6.65 -6.67
C VAL A 20 -3.35 -6.49 -5.71
N VAL A 21 -2.87 -5.26 -5.51
CA VAL A 21 -1.80 -4.95 -4.57
C VAL A 21 -2.19 -5.36 -3.15
N ARG A 22 -3.36 -4.92 -2.68
CA ARG A 22 -3.82 -5.22 -1.32
C ARG A 22 -4.06 -6.72 -1.10
N ASP A 23 -4.58 -7.44 -2.08
CA ASP A 23 -4.76 -8.90 -1.99
C ASP A 23 -3.41 -9.63 -1.90
N ARG A 24 -2.39 -9.18 -2.64
CA ARG A 24 -1.03 -9.73 -2.51
C ARG A 24 -0.39 -9.41 -1.15
N LEU A 25 -0.58 -8.20 -0.63
CA LEU A 25 -0.02 -7.77 0.65
C LEU A 25 -0.58 -8.59 1.83
N LYS A 26 -1.88 -8.92 1.82
CA LYS A 26 -2.51 -9.80 2.83
C LYS A 26 -1.81 -11.16 2.96
N ALA A 27 -1.33 -11.71 1.85
CA ALA A 27 -0.64 -13.01 1.83
C ALA A 27 0.87 -12.90 2.14
N THR A 28 1.41 -11.69 2.28
CA THR A 28 2.85 -11.47 2.40
C THR A 28 3.29 -11.47 3.87
N LYS A 29 3.99 -12.53 4.29
CA LYS A 29 4.41 -12.72 5.70
C LYS A 29 5.24 -11.59 6.29
N GLY A 30 5.97 -10.83 5.47
CA GLY A 30 6.83 -9.70 5.90
C GLY A 30 6.09 -8.38 6.10
N VAL A 31 4.79 -8.32 5.81
CA VAL A 31 3.96 -7.13 6.00
C VAL A 31 3.38 -7.14 7.42
N ALA A 32 3.57 -6.05 8.15
CA ALA A 32 2.94 -5.80 9.45
C ALA A 32 1.54 -5.19 9.27
N SER A 33 1.41 -4.17 8.40
CA SER A 33 0.14 -3.52 8.08
C SER A 33 0.19 -2.80 6.73
N PHE A 34 -0.97 -2.47 6.17
CA PHE A 34 -1.07 -1.59 5.00
C PHE A 34 -2.37 -0.78 4.99
N ALA A 35 -2.30 0.46 4.51
CA ALA A 35 -3.42 1.39 4.47
C ALA A 35 -3.35 2.27 3.21
N ASP A 36 -4.46 2.93 2.88
CA ASP A 36 -4.43 3.99 1.89
C ASP A 36 -3.65 5.19 2.48
N GLU A 37 -2.94 5.92 1.63
CA GLU A 37 -2.25 7.14 2.04
C GLU A 37 -3.26 8.24 2.40
N HIS A 38 -2.80 9.25 3.14
CA HIS A 38 -3.59 10.45 3.42
C HIS A 38 -4.09 11.10 2.11
N VAL A 39 -5.31 11.63 2.15
CA VAL A 39 -5.97 12.22 0.96
C VAL A 39 -5.13 13.31 0.30
N ASP A 40 -4.53 14.20 1.10
CA ASP A 40 -3.65 15.27 0.62
C ASP A 40 -2.32 14.79 0.03
N ARG A 41 -1.98 13.51 0.22
CA ARG A 41 -0.73 12.90 -0.24
C ARG A 41 -0.95 11.84 -1.34
N GLY A 42 -2.16 11.74 -1.89
CA GLY A 42 -2.49 10.84 -2.99
C GLY A 42 -3.63 9.87 -2.71
N GLY A 43 -4.07 9.76 -1.44
CA GLY A 43 -5.23 9.00 -1.04
C GLY A 43 -5.15 7.52 -1.40
N ASP A 44 -6.27 6.99 -1.85
CA ASP A 44 -6.43 5.61 -2.35
C ASP A 44 -5.62 5.30 -3.62
N GLY A 45 -4.90 6.25 -4.21
CA GLY A 45 -3.94 5.99 -5.29
C GLY A 45 -2.60 5.45 -4.81
N ILE A 46 -2.36 5.45 -3.49
CA ILE A 46 -1.11 5.00 -2.87
C ILE A 46 -1.45 4.08 -1.70
N THR A 47 -0.83 2.90 -1.68
CA THR A 47 -0.85 2.01 -0.52
C THR A 47 0.44 2.20 0.29
N VAL A 48 0.31 2.61 1.56
CA VAL A 48 1.40 2.65 2.54
C VAL A 48 1.50 1.29 3.20
N VAL A 49 2.70 0.70 3.22
CA VAL A 49 2.98 -0.64 3.73
C VAL A 49 4.02 -0.54 4.84
N VAL A 50 3.70 -1.08 6.02
CA VAL A 50 4.63 -1.21 7.14
C VAL A 50 5.19 -2.64 7.13
N LEU A 51 6.51 -2.77 7.19
CA LEU A 51 7.22 -4.06 7.22
C LEU A 51 7.48 -4.50 8.67
N LYS A 52 7.61 -5.81 8.90
CA LYS A 52 8.01 -6.39 10.19
C LYS A 52 9.46 -6.13 10.54
#